data_AF-A0AAV3RGF4-F1
#
_entry.id   AF-A0AAV3RGF4-F1
#
_cell.length_a   1.000
_cell.length_b   1.000
_cell.length_c   1.000
_cell.angle_alpha   90.00
_cell.angle_beta   90.00
_cell.angle_gamma   90.00
#
_symmetry.space_group_name_H-M   'P 1'
#
loop_
_entity.id
_entity.type
_entity.pdbx_description
1 polymer ?
#
loop_
_entity_poly.entity_id
_entity_poly.type
_entity_poly.pdbx_seq_one_letter_code
_entity_poly.pdbx_strand_id
1 'polypeptide(L)'
;MVFFCCSTKFVLILLLLSAIPIGYIIHLETQKSTTNISYHSNGWMRECTKWDSDNNRFLVSFFEGGLGEISLSENESHLEEKIVVKDVDLSGNATLGLAIDRQRNRVVVVVADALGNKYSSVVAYDLTTWERLFLTKLSGPGNKSWS
;
A
#
# COMPACT_ATOMS: atom_id res chain seq x y z
N MET A 1 -8.38 16.33 -38.92
CA MET A 1 -9.22 16.11 -37.72
C MET A 1 -8.32 15.83 -36.50
N VAL A 2 -7.53 16.82 -36.07
CA VAL A 2 -6.65 16.72 -34.86
C VAL A 2 -6.55 18.06 -34.13
N PHE A 3 -6.92 19.19 -34.74
CA PHE A 3 -6.72 20.52 -34.16
C PHE A 3 -7.78 20.98 -33.12
N PHE A 4 -8.87 20.24 -32.91
CA PHE A 4 -9.95 20.67 -32.00
C PHE A 4 -9.79 20.15 -30.56
N CYS A 5 -8.97 19.11 -30.32
CA CYS A 5 -8.79 18.49 -28.99
C CYS A 5 -7.76 19.19 -28.09
N CYS A 6 -7.03 20.19 -28.59
CA CYS A 6 -5.93 20.84 -27.85
C CYS A 6 -6.12 22.35 -27.63
N SER A 7 -7.35 22.87 -27.75
CA SER A 7 -7.63 24.25 -27.35
C SER A 7 -7.65 24.36 -25.82
N THR A 8 -7.00 25.38 -25.25
CA THR A 8 -6.96 25.63 -23.81
C THR A 8 -8.36 25.69 -23.20
N LYS A 9 -9.34 26.22 -23.95
CA LYS A 9 -10.75 26.27 -23.53
C LYS A 9 -11.37 24.88 -23.41
N PHE A 10 -11.05 23.97 -24.33
CA PHE A 10 -11.56 22.60 -24.32
C PHE A 10 -10.96 21.80 -23.16
N VAL A 11 -9.65 21.95 -22.90
CA VAL A 11 -8.99 21.33 -21.74
C VAL A 11 -9.57 21.85 -20.42
N LEU A 12 -9.82 23.15 -20.30
CA LEU A 12 -10.47 23.73 -19.12
C LEU A 12 -11.87 23.18 -18.89
N ILE A 13 -12.67 23.00 -19.95
CA ILE A 13 -14.01 22.39 -19.85
C ILE A 13 -13.89 20.93 -19.37
N LEU A 14 -12.96 20.14 -19.92
CA LEU A 14 -12.74 18.76 -19.45
C LEU A 14 -12.32 18.71 -17.98
N LEU A 15 -11.45 19.61 -17.53
CA LEU A 15 -11.05 19.70 -16.12
C LEU A 15 -12.24 20.02 -15.22
N LEU A 16 -13.06 21.01 -15.59
CA LEU A 16 -14.26 21.37 -14.82
C LEU A 16 -15.28 20.22 -14.78
N LEU A 17 -15.50 19.53 -15.90
CA LEU A 17 -16.38 18.37 -15.95
C LEU A 17 -15.83 17.20 -15.13
N SER A 18 -14.52 16.99 -15.10
CA SER A 18 -13.87 15.95 -14.28
C SER A 18 -13.95 16.23 -12.78
N ALA A 19 -14.09 17.51 -12.38
CA ALA A 19 -14.22 17.88 -10.98
C ALA A 19 -15.53 17.37 -10.35
N ILE A 20 -16.58 17.16 -11.15
CA ILE A 20 -17.88 16.65 -10.68
C ILE A 20 -17.76 15.22 -10.12
N PRO A 21 -17.30 14.21 -10.89
CA PRO A 21 -17.15 12.85 -10.36
C PRO A 21 -16.11 12.78 -9.24
N ILE A 22 -15.02 13.55 -9.31
CA ILE A 22 -14.01 13.60 -8.25
C ILE A 22 -14.62 14.13 -6.94
N GLY A 23 -15.36 15.24 -7.00
CA GLY A 23 -16.03 15.81 -5.83
C GLY A 23 -17.08 14.89 -5.24
N TYR A 24 -17.81 14.16 -6.09
CA TYR A 24 -18.77 13.15 -5.63
C TYR A 24 -18.10 11.99 -4.90
N ILE A 25 -16.98 11.47 -5.42
CA ILE A 25 -16.18 10.43 -4.74
C ILE A 25 -15.67 10.95 -3.39
N ILE A 26 -15.07 12.14 -3.35
CA ILE A 26 -14.58 12.74 -2.09
C ILE A 26 -15.73 12.87 -1.08
N HIS A 27 -16.91 13.30 -1.51
CA HIS A 27 -18.06 13.42 -0.63
C HIS A 27 -18.44 12.06 -0.03
N LEU A 28 -18.53 11.01 -0.84
CA LEU A 28 -18.87 9.66 -0.38
C LEU A 28 -17.81 9.11 0.59
N GLU A 29 -16.52 9.29 0.30
CA GLU A 29 -15.43 8.81 1.16
C GLU A 29 -15.30 9.60 2.48
N THR A 30 -15.73 10.86 2.50
CA THR A 30 -15.65 11.73 3.69
C THR A 30 -16.91 11.67 4.57
N GLN A 31 -17.98 11.02 4.11
CA GLN A 31 -19.18 10.87 4.93
C GLN A 31 -18.86 10.11 6.22
N LYS A 32 -19.24 10.69 7.35
CA LYS A 32 -19.09 10.04 8.66
C LYS A 32 -19.96 8.78 8.68
N SER A 33 -19.31 7.63 8.69
CA SER A 33 -19.94 6.34 8.93
C SER A 33 -19.57 5.84 10.32
N THR A 34 -20.50 5.13 10.96
CA THR A 34 -20.25 4.42 12.22
C THR A 34 -19.42 3.14 12.03
N THR A 35 -19.18 2.72 10.79
CA THR A 35 -18.41 1.52 10.44
C THR A 35 -17.00 1.82 9.94
N ASN A 36 -16.68 3.09 9.70
CA ASN A 36 -15.40 3.47 9.10
C ASN A 36 -14.37 3.69 10.20
N ILE A 37 -13.19 3.10 10.02
CA ILE A 37 -12.04 3.28 10.90
C ILE A 37 -11.13 4.32 10.28
N SER A 38 -11.03 5.49 10.90
CA SER A 38 -10.13 6.56 10.48
C SER A 38 -8.84 6.52 11.30
N TYR A 39 -7.70 6.61 10.64
CA TYR A 39 -6.38 6.66 11.26
C TYR A 39 -5.53 7.73 10.60
N HIS A 40 -4.51 8.19 11.32
CA HIS A 40 -3.53 9.16 10.81
C HIS A 40 -2.34 8.44 10.19
N SER A 41 -1.98 8.83 8.97
CA SER A 41 -0.83 8.31 8.23
C SER A 41 0.13 9.44 7.86
N ASN A 42 1.43 9.15 7.84
CA ASN A 42 2.49 10.15 7.57
C ASN A 42 3.12 10.04 6.17
N GLY A 43 2.63 9.15 5.31
CA GLY A 43 3.20 8.93 3.97
C GLY A 43 2.27 9.36 2.84
N TRP A 44 2.73 9.13 1.61
CA TRP A 44 2.07 9.48 0.37
C TRP A 44 0.99 8.47 -0.03
N MET A 45 1.28 7.16 -0.02
CA MET A 45 0.32 6.16 -0.51
C MET A 45 0.42 4.80 0.19
N ARG A 46 -0.71 4.36 0.76
CA ARG A 46 -0.91 3.01 1.28
C ARG A 46 -1.48 2.17 0.16
N GLU A 47 -0.81 1.10 -0.18
CA GLU A 47 -1.20 0.30 -1.35
C GLU A 47 -2.22 -0.78 -0.98
N CYS A 48 -2.01 -1.50 0.12
CA CYS A 48 -2.89 -2.57 0.57
C CYS A 48 -2.99 -2.58 2.10
N THR A 49 -4.18 -2.93 2.60
CA THR A 49 -4.43 -3.14 4.02
C THR A 49 -5.06 -4.52 4.24
N LYS A 50 -4.63 -5.27 5.26
CA LYS A 50 -5.27 -6.51 5.72
C LYS A 50 -5.51 -6.50 7.22
N TRP A 51 -6.58 -7.16 7.64
CA TRP A 51 -6.94 -7.32 9.04
C TRP A 51 -6.22 -8.52 9.68
N ASP A 52 -5.41 -8.25 10.69
CA ASP A 52 -4.81 -9.23 11.59
C ASP A 52 -5.70 -9.35 12.84
N SER A 53 -6.65 -10.28 12.76
CA SER A 53 -7.64 -10.55 13.81
C SER A 53 -7.03 -10.97 15.14
N ASP A 54 -5.90 -11.68 15.09
CA ASP A 54 -5.35 -12.37 16.26
C ASP A 54 -4.62 -11.38 17.17
N ASN A 55 -4.08 -10.30 16.57
CA ASN A 55 -3.42 -9.20 17.27
C ASN A 55 -4.26 -7.90 17.27
N ASN A 56 -5.52 -7.97 16.83
CA ASN A 56 -6.45 -6.83 16.76
C ASN A 56 -5.84 -5.57 16.11
N ARG A 57 -5.22 -5.75 14.95
CA ARG A 57 -4.53 -4.67 14.22
C ARG A 57 -4.70 -4.80 12.71
N PHE A 58 -4.59 -3.68 12.00
CA PHE A 58 -4.45 -3.69 10.55
C PHE A 58 -2.97 -3.66 10.16
N LEU A 59 -2.61 -4.41 9.13
CA LEU A 59 -1.31 -4.33 8.48
C LEU A 59 -1.44 -3.62 7.15
N VAL A 60 -0.48 -2.75 6.86
CA VAL A 60 -0.53 -1.81 5.75
C VAL A 60 0.76 -1.86 4.96
N SER A 61 0.68 -2.02 3.64
CA SER A 61 1.83 -1.91 2.72
C SER A 61 2.00 -0.48 2.22
N PHE A 62 3.26 -0.09 2.04
CA PHE A 62 3.62 1.26 1.60
C PHE A 62 4.17 1.26 0.18
N PHE A 63 3.68 2.19 -0.65
CA PHE A 63 4.25 2.40 -1.98
C PHE A 63 5.70 2.90 -1.89
N GLU A 64 6.06 3.57 -0.81
CA GLU A 64 7.42 4.03 -0.47
C GLU A 64 8.31 2.92 0.09
N GLY A 65 7.75 1.71 0.27
CA GLY A 65 8.42 0.54 0.80
C GLY A 65 8.25 0.35 2.31
N GLY A 66 8.07 -0.91 2.72
CA GLY A 66 7.92 -1.29 4.12
C GLY A 66 6.49 -1.71 4.49
N LEU A 67 6.29 -1.93 5.79
CA LEU A 67 5.03 -2.34 6.38
C LEU A 67 4.71 -1.50 7.61
N GLY A 68 3.45 -1.15 7.78
CA GLY A 68 2.90 -0.50 8.97
C GLY A 68 1.90 -1.39 9.70
N GLU A 69 1.70 -1.08 10.98
CA GLU A 69 0.59 -1.58 11.78
C GLU A 69 -0.28 -0.42 12.29
N ILE A 70 -1.58 -0.68 12.41
CA ILE A 70 -2.56 0.20 13.07
C ILE A 70 -3.27 -0.64 14.11
N SER A 71 -2.96 -0.42 15.39
CA SER A 71 -3.54 -1.18 16.50
C SER A 71 -4.88 -0.60 16.93
N LEU A 72 -5.92 -1.44 17.05
CA LEU A 72 -7.25 -1.01 17.52
C LEU A 72 -7.36 -1.07 19.05
N SER A 73 -6.45 -0.39 19.74
CA SER A 73 -6.53 -0.23 21.20
C SER A 73 -7.75 0.63 21.58
N GLU A 74 -8.57 0.15 22.52
CA GLU A 74 -9.78 0.85 23.00
C GLU A 74 -9.47 2.21 23.67
N ASN A 75 -8.22 2.45 24.06
CA ASN A 75 -7.82 3.64 24.81
C ASN A 75 -7.30 4.79 23.93
N GLU A 76 -7.18 4.59 22.62
CA GLU A 76 -6.60 5.59 21.71
C GLU A 76 -7.73 6.42 21.08
N SER A 77 -7.77 7.73 21.37
CA SER A 77 -8.74 8.66 20.77
C SER A 77 -8.50 8.89 19.27
N HIS A 78 -7.27 8.62 18.81
CA HIS A 78 -6.87 8.70 17.41
C HIS A 78 -5.97 7.52 17.08
N LEU A 79 -6.34 6.76 16.06
CA LEU A 79 -5.51 5.65 15.58
C LEU A 79 -4.34 6.20 14.76
N GLU A 80 -3.13 5.74 15.05
CA GLU A 80 -1.92 6.09 14.31
C GLU A 80 -1.36 4.89 13.57
N GLU A 81 -0.82 5.15 12.38
CA GLU A 81 -0.01 4.18 11.66
C GLU A 81 1.43 4.18 12.16
N LYS A 82 1.89 3.01 12.60
CA LYS A 82 3.26 2.79 13.06
C LYS A 82 4.01 1.93 12.06
N ILE A 83 5.16 2.41 11.58
CA ILE A 83 6.05 1.62 10.72
C ILE A 83 6.69 0.51 11.55
N VAL A 84 6.53 -0.74 11.11
CA VAL A 84 7.06 -1.93 11.77
C VAL A 84 8.19 -2.59 10.99
N VAL A 85 8.21 -2.43 9.66
CA VAL A 85 9.24 -2.98 8.79
C VAL A 85 9.73 -1.92 7.82
N LYS A 86 11.05 -1.75 7.75
CA LYS A 86 11.72 -0.90 6.76
C LYS A 86 13.13 -1.40 6.45
N ASP A 87 13.19 -2.38 5.57
CA ASP A 87 14.43 -3.06 5.17
C ASP A 87 15.34 -2.16 4.31
N VAL A 88 16.59 -2.00 4.76
CA VAL A 88 17.59 -1.14 4.10
C VAL A 88 17.99 -1.67 2.72
N ASP A 89 18.11 -2.99 2.57
CA ASP A 89 18.46 -3.64 1.31
C ASP A 89 17.32 -3.58 0.27
N LEU A 90 16.08 -3.38 0.72
CA LEU A 90 14.94 -3.15 -0.16
C LEU A 90 14.77 -1.67 -0.51
N SER A 91 15.16 -0.73 0.37
CA SER A 91 15.07 0.75 0.22
C SER A 91 14.16 1.19 -0.93
N GLY A 92 14.53 1.92 -1.99
CA GLY A 92 13.59 2.40 -3.05
C GLY A 92 12.69 1.41 -3.86
N ASN A 93 12.37 0.22 -3.38
CA ASN A 93 11.27 -0.62 -3.87
C ASN A 93 9.93 -0.27 -3.19
N ALA A 94 8.83 -0.47 -3.92
CA ALA A 94 7.49 -0.38 -3.37
C ALA A 94 7.04 -1.71 -2.73
N THR A 95 6.16 -1.67 -1.74
CA THR A 95 5.46 -2.87 -1.24
C THR A 95 4.02 -2.84 -1.76
N LEU A 96 3.70 -3.73 -2.70
CA LEU A 96 2.47 -3.65 -3.53
C LEU A 96 1.49 -4.80 -3.28
N GLY A 97 1.61 -5.49 -2.16
CA GLY A 97 0.61 -6.47 -1.77
C GLY A 97 1.07 -7.26 -0.57
N LEU A 98 0.12 -7.71 0.24
CA LEU A 98 0.40 -8.51 1.42
C LEU A 98 -0.67 -9.57 1.69
N ALA A 99 -0.23 -10.67 2.27
CA ALA A 99 -1.08 -11.76 2.74
C ALA A 99 -0.64 -12.22 4.13
N ILE A 100 -1.60 -12.37 5.03
CA ILE A 100 -1.37 -12.87 6.39
C ILE A 100 -1.51 -14.40 6.38
N ASP A 101 -0.43 -15.11 6.68
CA ASP A 101 -0.37 -16.56 6.83
C ASP A 101 -0.39 -16.89 8.33
N ARG A 102 -1.59 -16.89 8.91
CA ARG A 102 -1.83 -17.11 10.35
C ARG A 102 -1.24 -18.43 10.85
N GLN A 103 -1.38 -19.50 10.07
CA GLN A 103 -0.90 -20.83 10.45
C GLN A 103 0.61 -20.84 10.71
N ARG A 104 1.36 -19.96 10.03
CA ARG A 104 2.83 -19.86 10.15
C ARG A 104 3.29 -18.59 10.84
N ASN A 105 2.38 -17.87 11.51
CA ASN A 105 2.64 -16.61 12.21
C ASN A 105 3.45 -15.59 11.38
N ARG A 106 3.13 -15.45 10.08
CA ARG A 106 3.91 -14.59 9.19
C ARG A 106 3.04 -13.76 8.25
N VAL A 107 3.58 -12.62 7.83
CA VAL A 107 3.06 -11.84 6.70
C VAL A 107 3.97 -12.03 5.51
N VAL A 108 3.40 -12.32 4.35
CA VAL A 108 4.11 -12.43 3.07
C VAL A 108 3.78 -11.18 2.27
N VAL A 109 4.80 -10.50 1.76
CA VAL A 109 4.67 -9.25 1.01
C VAL A 109 5.33 -9.35 -0.36
N VAL A 110 4.75 -8.63 -1.32
CA VAL A 110 5.33 -8.43 -2.64
C VAL A 110 6.07 -7.09 -2.65
N VAL A 111 7.35 -7.16 -2.98
CA VAL A 111 8.24 -6.00 -3.08
C VAL A 111 8.54 -5.78 -4.55
N ALA A 112 8.06 -4.68 -5.11
CA ALA A 112 8.11 -4.39 -6.53
C ALA A 112 9.15 -3.30 -6.83
N ASP A 113 9.85 -3.48 -7.94
CA ASP A 113 10.70 -2.44 -8.51
C ASP A 113 9.86 -1.48 -9.35
N ALA A 114 9.09 -0.62 -8.67
CA ALA A 114 8.15 0.29 -9.32
C ALA A 114 8.82 1.33 -10.24
N LEU A 115 10.10 1.64 -9.99
CA LEU A 115 10.88 2.63 -10.76
C LEU A 115 11.87 2.00 -11.73
N GLY A 116 11.97 0.67 -11.80
CA GLY A 116 12.80 -0.05 -12.77
C GLY A 116 14.31 -0.02 -12.51
N ASN A 117 14.75 0.30 -11.29
CA ASN A 117 16.17 0.47 -10.93
C ASN A 117 16.72 -0.66 -10.04
N LYS A 118 15.89 -1.63 -9.68
CA LYS A 118 16.17 -2.67 -8.68
C LYS A 118 15.65 -4.03 -9.16
N TYR A 119 15.12 -4.84 -8.25
CA TYR A 119 14.60 -6.17 -8.50
C TYR A 119 13.27 -6.34 -7.77
N SER A 120 12.36 -7.13 -8.32
CA SER A 120 11.16 -7.52 -7.60
C SER A 120 11.43 -8.75 -6.73
N SER A 121 10.78 -8.87 -5.58
CA SER A 121 10.96 -9.98 -4.66
C SER A 121 9.68 -10.29 -3.89
N VAL A 122 9.65 -11.48 -3.29
CA VAL A 122 8.68 -11.86 -2.27
C VAL A 122 9.44 -12.02 -0.96
N VAL A 123 8.89 -11.43 0.10
CA VAL A 123 9.52 -11.40 1.42
C VAL A 123 8.50 -11.87 2.44
N ALA A 124 8.94 -12.52 3.52
CA ALA A 124 8.07 -12.77 4.66
C ALA A 124 8.71 -12.31 5.96
N TYR A 125 7.86 -11.84 6.87
CA TYR A 125 8.24 -11.40 8.20
C TYR A 125 7.42 -12.14 9.26
N ASP A 126 8.04 -12.43 10.39
CA ASP A 126 7.32 -12.94 11.57
C ASP A 126 6.37 -11.86 12.10
N LEU A 127 5.14 -12.22 12.43
CA LEU A 127 4.11 -11.27 12.87
C LEU A 127 4.34 -10.77 14.31
N THR A 128 5.17 -11.45 15.10
CA THR A 128 5.44 -11.09 16.48
C THR A 128 6.69 -10.23 16.59
N THR A 129 7.78 -10.63 15.93
CA THR A 129 9.09 -9.97 16.03
C THR A 129 9.39 -9.00 14.90
N TRP A 130 8.65 -9.09 13.78
CA TRP A 130 8.94 -8.39 12.53
C TRP A 130 10.27 -8.79 11.88
N GLU A 131 10.90 -9.85 12.36
CA GLU A 131 12.12 -10.38 11.75
C GLU A 131 11.82 -10.98 10.38
N ARG A 132 12.71 -10.72 9.43
CA ARG A 132 12.62 -11.26 8.08
C ARG A 132 12.91 -12.76 8.08
N LEU A 133 11.90 -13.56 7.71
CA LEU A 133 11.98 -15.01 7.62
C LEU A 133 12.62 -15.48 6.32
N PHE A 134 12.27 -14.85 5.19
CA PHE A 134 12.91 -15.11 3.91
C PHE A 134 12.76 -13.93 2.95
N LEU A 135 13.63 -13.90 1.94
CA LEU A 135 13.56 -13.00 0.79
C LEU A 135 13.94 -13.79 -0.46
N THR A 136 13.03 -13.81 -1.44
CA THR A 136 13.24 -14.49 -2.73
C THR A 136 13.10 -13.47 -3.84
N LYS A 137 14.18 -13.25 -4.59
CA LYS A 137 14.17 -12.40 -5.78
C LYS A 137 13.37 -13.09 -6.89
N LEU A 138 12.47 -12.35 -7.51
CA LEU A 138 11.72 -12.80 -8.67
C LEU A 138 12.59 -12.64 -9.92
N SER A 139 12.54 -13.62 -10.82
CA SER A 139 13.25 -13.55 -12.09
C SER A 139 12.61 -12.48 -12.98
N GLY A 140 13.44 -11.61 -13.56
CA GLY A 140 12.99 -10.60 -14.52
C GLY A 140 12.58 -11.22 -15.87
N PRO A 141 11.91 -10.45 -16.75
CA PRO A 141 11.55 -10.92 -18.09
C PRO A 141 12.82 -11.32 -18.86
N GLY A 142 13.02 -12.63 -19.07
CA GLY A 142 14.18 -13.18 -19.79
C GLY A 142 14.99 -14.22 -19.00
N ASN A 143 14.88 -14.28 -17.68
CA ASN A 143 15.57 -15.28 -16.88
C ASN A 143 14.69 -16.53 -16.73
N LYS A 144 14.97 -17.56 -17.53
CA LYS A 144 14.38 -18.89 -17.36
C LYS A 144 14.98 -19.53 -16.10
N SER A 145 14.21 -19.66 -15.03
CA SER A 145 14.60 -20.45 -13.85
C SER A 145 13.52 -21.48 -13.53
N TRP A 146 13.55 -22.57 -14.29
CA TRP A 146 13.09 -23.88 -13.85
C TRP A 146 14.12 -24.90 -14.36
N SER A 147 14.96 -25.40 -13.45
CA SER A 147 15.80 -26.59 -13.62
C SER A 147 15.86 -27.33 -12.30
#